data_AF-A0A8J5N8Y0-F1
#
_entry.id   AF-A0A8J5N8Y0-F1
#
_cell.length_a   1.000
_cell.length_b   1.000
_cell.length_c   1.000
_cell.angle_alpha   90.00
_cell.angle_beta   90.00
_cell.angle_gamma   90.00
#
_symmetry.space_group_name_H-M   'P 1'
#
loop_
_entity.id
_entity.type
_entity.pdbx_description
1 polymer ?
#
loop_
_entity_poly.entity_id
_entity_poly.type
_entity_poly.pdbx_seq_one_letter_code
_entity_poly.pdbx_strand_id
1 'polypeptide(L)'
;MASIHLLLVILALVASVSGETSLPHCKIDCSGYSTHHLTADPLDRHRFYLCTSKTTWYKEPIDCDTGLDFDINSYECMDPSDPKYKPTPPCDKCSFDCATVVDGKRTFLANCHYYIACIGGVDGDVKACSESTPYFDGITCQANASNCCTCQPHCTNEDIINNNFLPDKFNCTNFYLCIASGMIHSVCDEGNFDEEHQECRVGSPCKEECKNDGCVETLLCKQIGIFPKCAKSCSPHYFICYESQLGKEALILNCLDGNVLNPKTMTCIKPEDCPF
;
A
#
# COMPACT_ATOMS: atom_id res chain seq x y z
N MET A 1 59.63 -24.95 -39.91
CA MET A 1 58.17 -25.10 -39.80
C MET A 1 57.86 -25.77 -38.47
N ALA A 2 57.61 -24.97 -37.44
CA ALA A 2 57.08 -25.43 -36.16
C ALA A 2 56.13 -24.34 -35.66
N SER A 3 54.93 -24.81 -35.31
CA SER A 3 53.71 -24.08 -35.02
C SER A 3 53.64 -23.72 -33.54
N ILE A 4 53.31 -22.47 -33.20
CA ILE A 4 52.67 -22.12 -31.91
C ILE A 4 51.69 -20.96 -32.19
N HIS A 5 50.42 -21.30 -32.37
CA HIS A 5 49.31 -20.35 -32.34
C HIS A 5 49.02 -19.98 -30.88
N LEU A 6 49.36 -18.76 -30.49
CA LEU A 6 49.02 -18.17 -29.20
C LEU A 6 47.56 -17.70 -29.24
N LEU A 7 46.65 -18.54 -28.75
CA LEU A 7 45.23 -18.19 -28.57
C LEU A 7 45.09 -17.33 -27.30
N LEU A 8 44.94 -16.02 -27.48
CA LEU A 8 44.63 -15.07 -26.40
C LEU A 8 43.10 -15.06 -26.21
N VAL A 9 42.63 -15.84 -25.23
CA VAL A 9 41.23 -15.81 -24.77
C VAL A 9 41.08 -14.67 -23.78
N ILE A 10 40.58 -13.52 -24.24
CA ILE A 10 40.19 -12.40 -23.38
C ILE A 10 38.81 -12.73 -22.79
N LEU A 11 38.79 -13.20 -21.53
CA LEU A 11 37.58 -13.27 -20.73
C LEU A 11 37.14 -11.84 -20.39
N ALA A 12 36.15 -11.33 -21.11
CA ALA A 12 35.43 -10.12 -20.70
C ALA A 12 34.47 -10.50 -19.56
N LEU A 13 34.87 -10.22 -18.30
CA LEU A 13 33.92 -10.13 -17.20
C LEU A 13 33.04 -8.90 -17.44
N VAL A 14 31.89 -9.11 -18.05
CA VAL A 14 30.78 -8.16 -17.97
C VAL A 14 30.17 -8.34 -16.59
N ALA A 15 30.64 -7.53 -15.63
CA ALA A 15 29.92 -7.36 -14.38
C ALA A 15 28.63 -6.61 -14.72
N SER A 16 27.54 -7.37 -14.89
CA SER A 16 26.20 -6.82 -14.93
C SER A 16 25.94 -6.16 -13.58
N VAL A 17 26.13 -4.83 -13.52
CA VAL A 17 25.57 -4.03 -12.44
C VAL A 17 24.06 -4.06 -12.67
N SER A 18 23.40 -5.00 -12.02
CA SER A 18 21.95 -4.97 -11.84
C SER A 18 21.68 -3.70 -11.05
N GLY A 19 21.30 -2.63 -11.73
CA GLY A 19 20.67 -1.49 -11.07
C GLY A 19 19.37 -2.01 -10.47
N GLU A 20 19.36 -2.20 -9.16
CA GLU A 20 18.13 -2.41 -8.41
C GLU A 20 17.28 -1.16 -8.57
N THR A 21 16.38 -1.14 -9.55
CA THR A 21 15.23 -0.25 -9.56
C THR A 21 14.20 -0.80 -8.58
N SER A 22 14.55 -0.87 -7.29
CA SER A 22 13.55 -0.97 -6.24
C SER A 22 12.94 0.42 -6.11
N LEU A 23 11.62 0.53 -6.26
CA LEU A 23 10.91 1.81 -6.20
C LEU A 23 11.37 2.61 -4.96
N PRO A 24 11.99 3.79 -5.15
CA PRO A 24 12.86 4.42 -4.15
C PRO A 24 12.10 5.24 -3.10
N HIS A 25 10.78 5.34 -3.19
CA HIS A 25 10.11 6.48 -2.55
C HIS A 25 10.14 6.43 -1.02
N CYS A 26 9.99 5.26 -0.37
CA CYS A 26 9.94 5.21 1.10
C CYS A 26 11.29 5.00 1.80
N LYS A 27 12.42 5.20 1.11
CA LYS A 27 13.75 5.08 1.71
C LYS A 27 14.53 6.36 1.50
N ILE A 28 15.35 6.70 2.49
CA ILE A 28 16.30 7.78 2.38
C ILE A 28 17.27 7.41 1.27
N ASP A 29 17.22 8.18 0.18
CA ASP A 29 18.07 7.94 -0.98
C ASP A 29 19.22 8.95 -1.00
N CYS A 30 20.42 8.43 -0.71
CA CYS A 30 21.68 9.17 -0.86
C CYS A 30 22.39 8.79 -2.18
N SER A 31 21.81 7.93 -3.00
CA SER A 31 22.43 7.47 -4.24
C SER A 31 22.58 8.63 -5.23
N GLY A 32 23.75 8.70 -5.86
CA GLY A 32 24.07 9.80 -6.79
C GLY A 32 24.55 11.10 -6.12
N TYR A 33 24.44 11.24 -4.80
CA TYR A 33 24.85 12.46 -4.10
C TYR A 33 26.25 12.37 -3.49
N SER A 34 26.90 13.53 -3.33
CA SER A 34 28.17 13.65 -2.62
C SER A 34 27.98 13.62 -1.10
N THR A 35 29.06 13.36 -0.36
CA THR A 35 29.12 13.62 1.08
C THR A 35 28.63 15.03 1.40
N HIS A 36 27.80 15.13 2.45
CA HIS A 36 27.14 16.35 2.94
C HIS A 36 25.94 16.86 2.14
N HIS A 37 25.41 16.08 1.21
CA HIS A 37 24.13 16.42 0.58
C HIS A 37 22.96 16.23 1.55
N LEU A 38 21.91 17.05 1.41
CA LEU A 38 20.68 16.92 2.19
C LEU A 38 19.66 16.15 1.36
N THR A 39 18.92 15.25 1.99
CA THR A 39 17.85 14.49 1.35
C THR A 39 16.65 14.48 2.26
N ALA A 40 15.46 14.47 1.68
CA ALA A 40 14.22 14.55 2.42
C ALA A 40 14.04 13.35 3.36
N ASP A 41 13.41 13.56 4.52
CA ASP A 41 12.83 12.43 5.26
C ASP A 41 11.58 11.98 4.49
N PRO A 42 11.54 10.75 3.97
CA PRO A 42 10.40 10.26 3.20
C PRO A 42 9.10 10.18 4.03
N LEU A 43 9.20 10.15 5.36
CA LEU A 43 8.06 9.94 6.27
C LEU A 43 7.56 11.22 6.94
N ASP A 44 8.35 12.30 6.88
CA ASP A 44 8.05 13.56 7.56
C ASP A 44 8.63 14.74 6.77
N ARG A 45 7.76 15.54 6.13
CA ARG A 45 8.15 16.70 5.33
C ARG A 45 8.83 17.81 6.13
N HIS A 46 8.74 17.79 7.46
CA HIS A 46 9.41 18.75 8.33
C HIS A 46 10.82 18.29 8.71
N ARG A 47 11.31 17.19 8.13
CA ARG A 47 12.60 16.59 8.45
C ARG A 47 13.42 16.27 7.21
N PHE A 48 14.73 16.21 7.40
CA PHE A 48 15.67 15.82 6.38
C PHE A 48 16.88 15.10 6.98
N TYR A 49 17.66 14.43 6.14
CA TYR A 49 18.88 13.75 6.51
C TYR A 49 20.09 14.33 5.79
N LEU A 50 21.24 14.24 6.46
CA LEU A 50 22.53 14.55 5.87
C LEU A 50 23.20 13.26 5.39
N CYS A 51 23.49 13.18 4.09
CA CYS A 51 24.19 12.04 3.49
C CYS A 51 25.67 12.04 3.89
N THR A 52 26.14 10.91 4.41
CA THR A 52 27.54 10.68 4.80
C THR A 52 28.33 9.90 3.75
N SER A 53 27.62 9.26 2.81
CA SER A 53 28.18 8.67 1.59
C SER A 53 27.06 8.49 0.57
N LYS A 54 27.35 7.89 -0.58
CA LYS A 54 26.34 7.54 -1.60
C LYS A 54 25.27 6.54 -1.11
N THR A 55 25.48 5.88 0.02
CA THR A 55 24.57 4.84 0.52
C THR A 55 24.30 4.95 2.02
N THR A 56 24.84 5.97 2.69
CA THR A 56 24.70 6.15 4.15
C THR A 56 24.36 7.58 4.49
N TRP A 57 23.63 7.75 5.59
CA TRP A 57 23.17 9.03 6.13
C TRP A 57 23.31 9.05 7.65
N TYR A 58 23.20 10.22 8.26
CA TYR A 58 23.12 10.34 9.72
C TYR A 58 21.86 9.63 10.25
N LYS A 59 21.98 8.91 11.36
CA LYS A 59 20.89 8.08 11.86
C LYS A 59 19.68 8.89 12.36
N GLU A 60 19.92 10.11 12.84
CA GLU A 60 18.87 10.99 13.34
C GLU A 60 18.53 12.06 12.29
N PRO A 61 17.23 12.27 12.01
CA PRO A 61 16.79 13.34 11.13
C PRO A 61 17.04 14.72 11.76
N ILE A 62 17.14 15.72 10.91
CA ILE A 62 17.24 17.13 11.27
C ILE A 62 15.87 17.77 11.01
N ASP A 63 15.31 18.42 12.02
CA ASP A 63 14.04 19.14 11.91
C ASP A 63 14.23 20.48 11.20
N CYS A 64 13.26 20.85 10.37
CA CYS A 64 13.06 22.21 9.91
C CYS A 64 12.53 23.09 11.06
N ASP A 65 12.77 24.41 10.96
CA ASP A 65 12.16 25.36 11.89
C ASP A 65 10.63 25.30 11.79
N THR A 66 9.96 25.71 12.87
CA THR A 66 8.50 25.65 12.98
C THR A 66 7.81 26.39 11.82
N GLY A 67 6.94 25.68 11.10
CA GLY A 67 6.19 26.22 9.96
C GLY A 67 6.89 26.09 8.61
N LEU A 68 8.09 25.48 8.57
CA LEU A 68 8.81 25.18 7.33
C LEU A 68 8.79 23.69 7.01
N ASP A 69 8.89 23.39 5.71
CA ASP A 69 9.00 22.04 5.16
C ASP A 69 10.27 21.93 4.31
N PHE A 70 10.89 20.75 4.27
CA PHE A 70 12.04 20.51 3.43
C PHE A 70 11.64 20.46 1.95
N ASP A 71 12.27 21.33 1.15
CA ASP A 71 12.10 21.41 -0.30
C ASP A 71 13.17 20.57 -1.00
N ILE A 72 12.74 19.59 -1.78
CA ILE A 72 13.65 18.63 -2.43
C ILE A 72 14.45 19.23 -3.59
N ASN A 73 14.06 20.40 -4.13
CA ASN A 73 14.75 21.01 -5.26
C ASN A 73 15.82 22.01 -4.83
N SER A 74 15.52 22.81 -3.81
CA SER A 74 16.45 23.76 -3.21
C SER A 74 17.36 23.08 -2.18
N TYR A 75 16.92 21.95 -1.62
CA TYR A 75 17.56 21.24 -0.52
C TYR A 75 17.60 22.09 0.76
N GLU A 76 16.56 22.89 1.00
CA GLU A 76 16.43 23.80 2.14
C GLU A 76 15.02 23.71 2.75
N CYS A 77 14.88 24.11 4.02
CA CYS A 77 13.57 24.26 4.64
C CYS A 77 12.91 25.56 4.14
N MET A 78 11.74 25.45 3.54
CA MET A 78 11.00 26.56 2.91
C MET A 78 9.58 26.66 3.46
N ASP A 79 8.99 27.86 3.34
CA ASP A 79 7.57 28.06 3.60
C ASP A 79 6.74 27.29 2.56
N PRO A 80 5.84 26.37 2.96
CA PRO A 80 5.00 25.62 2.03
C PRO A 80 4.12 26.50 1.13
N SER A 81 3.92 27.76 1.50
CA SER A 81 3.17 28.76 0.74
C SER A 81 3.98 29.42 -0.38
N ASP A 82 5.31 29.26 -0.40
CA ASP A 82 6.16 29.83 -1.45
C ASP A 82 5.85 29.15 -2.80
N PRO A 83 5.58 29.89 -3.89
CA PRO A 83 5.27 29.29 -5.19
C PRO A 83 6.40 28.43 -5.79
N LYS A 84 7.63 28.60 -5.31
CA LYS A 84 8.78 27.76 -5.70
C LYS A 84 8.86 26.47 -4.89
N TYR A 85 8.16 26.39 -3.76
CA TYR A 85 8.11 25.18 -2.95
C TYR A 85 7.60 24.01 -3.78
N LYS A 86 8.32 22.91 -3.66
CA LYS A 86 8.03 21.61 -4.23
C LYS A 86 8.16 20.60 -3.09
N PRO A 87 7.01 20.17 -2.53
CA PRO A 87 7.04 19.17 -1.49
C PRO A 87 7.70 17.91 -2.03
N THR A 88 8.47 17.27 -1.16
CA THR A 88 8.77 15.85 -1.35
C THR A 88 7.42 15.13 -1.44
N PRO A 89 7.15 14.37 -2.52
CA PRO A 89 5.91 13.61 -2.61
C PRO A 89 5.77 12.76 -1.34
N PRO A 90 4.63 12.86 -0.62
CA PRO A 90 4.44 12.05 0.57
C PRO A 90 4.60 10.59 0.19
N CYS A 91 5.37 9.88 0.98
CA CYS A 91 5.47 8.45 0.80
C CYS A 91 4.15 7.83 1.22
N ASP A 92 3.46 7.21 0.27
CA ASP A 92 2.44 6.22 0.59
C ASP A 92 3.14 5.05 1.28
N LYS A 93 3.22 5.13 2.61
CA LYS A 93 3.83 4.10 3.47
C LYS A 93 3.20 2.74 3.18
N CYS A 94 1.91 2.75 2.86
CA CYS A 94 1.11 1.57 2.61
C CYS A 94 1.17 1.17 1.13
N SER A 95 2.17 0.40 0.73
CA SER A 95 2.07 -0.35 -0.51
C SER A 95 1.20 -1.59 -0.32
N PHE A 96 0.33 -1.88 -1.29
CA PHE A 96 -0.53 -3.07 -1.32
C PHE A 96 -0.21 -4.00 -2.50
N ASP A 97 0.82 -3.69 -3.29
CA ASP A 97 1.21 -4.45 -4.48
C ASP A 97 2.71 -4.75 -4.46
N CYS A 98 3.10 -6.00 -4.74
CA CYS A 98 4.50 -6.37 -4.87
C CYS A 98 5.09 -5.90 -6.21
N ALA A 99 4.27 -5.62 -7.23
CA ALA A 99 4.73 -4.99 -8.46
C ALA A 99 5.37 -3.62 -8.20
N THR A 100 4.94 -2.93 -7.14
CA THR A 100 5.53 -1.64 -6.71
C THR A 100 6.60 -1.81 -5.64
N VAL A 101 6.86 -3.02 -5.14
CA VAL A 101 7.87 -3.31 -4.11
C VAL A 101 8.61 -4.59 -4.48
N VAL A 102 9.54 -4.49 -5.43
CA VAL A 102 10.19 -5.67 -6.06
C VAL A 102 10.84 -6.60 -5.04
N ASP A 103 11.56 -6.06 -4.05
CA ASP A 103 12.16 -6.83 -2.96
C ASP A 103 11.94 -6.09 -1.63
N GLY A 104 10.94 -6.51 -0.86
CA GLY A 104 10.52 -5.80 0.33
C GLY A 104 9.31 -6.39 1.02
N LYS A 105 8.45 -5.52 1.55
CA LYS A 105 7.21 -5.89 2.23
C LYS A 105 6.09 -5.02 1.72
N ARG A 106 4.94 -5.62 1.52
CA ARG A 106 3.69 -4.90 1.30
C ARG A 106 2.72 -5.19 2.42
N THR A 107 1.76 -4.31 2.54
CA THR A 107 0.67 -4.37 3.50
C THR A 107 -0.31 -5.49 3.14
N PHE A 108 -0.80 -6.21 4.16
CA PHE A 108 -1.90 -7.14 3.99
C PHE A 108 -3.24 -6.38 4.01
N LEU A 109 -4.02 -6.50 2.93
CA LEU A 109 -5.23 -5.68 2.69
C LEU A 109 -6.25 -5.75 3.85
N ALA A 110 -6.46 -6.95 4.40
CA ALA A 110 -7.56 -7.21 5.33
C ALA A 110 -7.28 -6.76 6.77
N ASN A 111 -6.02 -6.73 7.21
CA ASN A 111 -5.61 -6.20 8.50
C ASN A 111 -4.10 -5.95 8.53
N CYS A 112 -3.65 -4.99 9.31
CA CYS A 112 -2.22 -4.67 9.41
C CYS A 112 -1.46 -5.54 10.43
N HIS A 113 -2.06 -6.58 11.00
CA HIS A 113 -1.31 -7.53 11.84
C HIS A 113 -0.44 -8.47 11.02
N TYR A 114 -0.62 -8.47 9.70
CA TYR A 114 0.20 -9.22 8.76
C TYR A 114 0.78 -8.31 7.70
N TYR A 115 1.87 -8.78 7.08
CA TYR A 115 2.46 -8.22 5.88
C TYR A 115 2.80 -9.36 4.92
N ILE A 116 3.00 -9.04 3.65
CA ILE A 116 3.45 -10.00 2.64
C ILE A 116 4.87 -9.64 2.23
N ALA A 117 5.77 -10.62 2.26
CA ALA A 117 7.12 -10.43 1.73
C ALA A 117 7.07 -10.43 0.20
N CYS A 118 7.68 -9.45 -0.44
CA CYS A 118 7.79 -9.38 -1.88
C CYS A 118 9.18 -9.85 -2.31
N ILE A 119 9.24 -10.73 -3.31
CA ILE A 119 10.49 -11.26 -3.87
C ILE A 119 10.38 -11.21 -5.39
N GLY A 120 11.23 -10.44 -6.06
CA GLY A 120 11.17 -10.28 -7.53
C GLY A 120 9.84 -9.69 -8.03
N GLY A 121 9.16 -8.89 -7.21
CA GLY A 121 7.90 -8.22 -7.56
C GLY A 121 6.65 -9.08 -7.47
N VAL A 122 6.76 -10.29 -6.92
CA VAL A 122 5.62 -11.17 -6.68
C VAL A 122 5.36 -11.37 -5.18
N ASP A 123 4.10 -11.64 -4.86
CA ASP A 123 3.68 -11.99 -3.51
C ASP A 123 4.37 -13.27 -3.04
N GLY A 124 5.03 -13.18 -1.89
CA GLY A 124 5.54 -14.31 -1.13
C GLY A 124 4.64 -14.68 0.04
N ASP A 125 5.25 -15.19 1.10
CA ASP A 125 4.53 -15.61 2.30
C ASP A 125 3.89 -14.43 3.05
N VAL A 126 2.69 -14.68 3.58
CA VAL A 126 2.08 -13.87 4.63
C VAL A 126 2.85 -14.08 5.94
N LYS A 127 3.27 -12.99 6.59
CA LYS A 127 4.00 -12.98 7.87
C LYS A 127 3.22 -12.16 8.89
N ALA A 128 3.12 -12.68 10.11
CA ALA A 128 2.53 -11.97 11.23
C ALA A 128 3.54 -11.01 11.87
N CYS A 129 3.05 -9.87 12.34
CA CYS A 129 3.76 -9.03 13.29
C CYS A 129 3.80 -9.67 14.69
N SER A 130 4.78 -9.29 15.50
CA SER A 130 4.94 -9.83 16.86
C SER A 130 3.92 -9.22 17.83
N GLU A 131 3.64 -9.90 18.95
CA GLU A 131 2.73 -9.35 19.98
C GLU A 131 3.20 -8.01 20.55
N SER A 132 4.52 -7.78 20.64
CA SER A 132 5.08 -6.52 21.13
C SER A 132 4.99 -5.36 20.14
N THR A 133 4.80 -5.67 18.86
CA THR A 133 4.73 -4.70 17.76
C THR A 133 3.67 -5.14 16.74
N PRO A 134 2.39 -5.21 17.11
CA PRO A 134 1.42 -6.00 16.36
C PRO A 134 0.92 -5.32 15.08
N TYR A 135 1.34 -4.10 14.75
CA TYR A 135 0.80 -3.34 13.61
C TYR A 135 1.87 -3.03 12.57
N PHE A 136 1.67 -3.47 11.33
CA PHE A 136 2.52 -3.15 10.20
C PHE A 136 2.18 -1.76 9.66
N ASP A 137 3.17 -0.88 9.63
CA ASP A 137 3.02 0.51 9.17
C ASP A 137 3.35 0.71 7.68
N GLY A 138 3.35 -0.39 6.92
CA GLY A 138 3.73 -0.40 5.51
C GLY A 138 5.22 -0.64 5.29
N ILE A 139 6.06 -0.45 6.31
CA ILE A 139 7.51 -0.67 6.25
C ILE A 139 7.94 -1.73 7.28
N THR A 140 7.50 -1.58 8.53
CA THR A 140 7.85 -2.43 9.66
C THR A 140 6.69 -2.66 10.61
N CYS A 141 6.82 -3.69 11.44
CA CYS A 141 5.92 -3.94 12.56
C CYS A 141 6.25 -2.98 13.72
N GLN A 142 5.23 -2.36 14.31
CA GLN A 142 5.34 -1.37 15.38
C GLN A 142 4.13 -1.42 16.34
N ALA A 143 4.17 -0.64 17.43
CA ALA A 143 3.23 -0.77 18.57
C ALA A 143 2.00 0.15 18.51
N ASN A 144 2.06 1.25 17.76
CA ASN A 144 1.00 2.24 17.64
C ASN A 144 -0.03 1.85 16.56
N ALA A 145 -1.24 1.49 16.97
CA ALA A 145 -2.33 1.13 16.06
C ALA A 145 -2.67 2.21 15.02
N SER A 146 -2.43 3.49 15.30
CA SER A 146 -2.74 4.58 14.36
C SER A 146 -1.87 4.59 13.11
N ASN A 147 -0.69 3.98 13.15
CA ASN A 147 0.17 3.86 11.95
C ASN A 147 -0.15 2.58 11.13
N CYS A 148 -1.18 1.83 11.52
CA CYS A 148 -1.62 0.61 10.84
C CYS A 148 -1.93 0.88 9.37
N CYS A 149 -1.12 0.33 8.47
CA CYS A 149 -1.46 0.33 7.05
C CYS A 149 -2.54 -0.72 6.81
N THR A 150 -3.76 -0.28 6.51
CA THR A 150 -4.86 -1.16 6.14
C THR A 150 -5.80 -0.41 5.21
N CYS A 151 -6.56 -1.17 4.43
CA CYS A 151 -7.62 -0.63 3.59
C CYS A 151 -8.92 -0.46 4.34
N GLN A 152 -9.03 -1.01 5.55
CA GLN A 152 -10.16 -0.72 6.41
C GLN A 152 -9.94 0.63 7.10
N PRO A 153 -10.93 1.55 7.08
CA PRO A 153 -10.82 2.78 7.83
C PRO A 153 -10.68 2.46 9.33
N HIS A 154 -9.86 3.22 10.04
CA HIS A 154 -9.71 3.09 11.48
C HIS A 154 -9.76 4.47 12.13
N CYS A 155 -10.75 4.70 12.99
CA CYS A 155 -10.86 5.96 13.72
C CYS A 155 -9.81 6.06 14.82
N THR A 156 -9.07 7.16 14.82
CA THR A 156 -8.28 7.55 15.98
C THR A 156 -9.16 8.31 16.99
N ASN A 157 -8.65 8.49 18.22
CA ASN A 157 -9.33 9.34 19.20
C ASN A 157 -9.47 10.78 18.70
N GLU A 158 -8.50 11.27 17.93
CA GLU A 158 -8.54 12.61 17.34
C GLU A 158 -9.67 12.73 16.31
N ASP A 159 -9.84 11.73 15.44
CA ASP A 159 -10.93 11.70 14.46
C ASP A 159 -12.29 11.73 15.14
N ILE A 160 -12.44 10.99 16.25
CA ILE A 160 -13.67 10.98 17.04
C ILE A 160 -13.92 12.34 17.72
N ILE A 161 -12.89 12.95 18.29
CA ILE A 161 -13.02 14.24 19.00
C ILE A 161 -13.36 15.37 18.02
N ASN A 162 -12.75 15.35 16.83
CA ASN A 162 -12.92 16.38 15.82
C ASN A 162 -14.10 16.12 14.86
N ASN A 163 -14.74 14.95 14.96
CA ASN A 163 -15.74 14.45 14.01
C ASN A 163 -15.21 14.44 12.56
N ASN A 164 -13.96 13.99 12.38
CA ASN A 164 -13.38 13.85 11.07
C ASN A 164 -14.08 12.72 10.29
N PHE A 165 -14.12 12.90 8.98
CA PHE A 165 -14.51 11.91 8.01
C PHE A 165 -13.25 11.23 7.43
N LEU A 166 -13.29 9.91 7.33
CA LEU A 166 -12.24 9.11 6.72
C LEU A 166 -12.66 8.68 5.31
N PRO A 167 -11.77 8.79 4.31
CA PRO A 167 -12.05 8.28 2.97
C PRO A 167 -12.20 6.75 2.99
N ASP A 168 -13.10 6.22 2.15
CA ASP A 168 -13.09 4.80 1.83
C ASP A 168 -11.98 4.51 0.82
N LYS A 169 -10.96 3.79 1.27
CA LYS A 169 -9.77 3.49 0.46
C LYS A 169 -10.08 2.59 -0.75
N PHE A 170 -11.25 1.95 -0.80
CA PHE A 170 -11.69 1.10 -1.92
C PHE A 170 -12.71 1.78 -2.85
N ASN A 171 -13.28 2.92 -2.46
CA ASN A 171 -14.27 3.62 -3.27
C ASN A 171 -14.29 5.12 -2.94
N CYS A 172 -13.80 5.95 -3.86
CA CYS A 172 -13.73 7.40 -3.69
C CYS A 172 -15.07 8.09 -3.45
N THR A 173 -16.20 7.46 -3.74
CA THR A 173 -17.53 8.03 -3.46
C THR A 173 -18.02 7.74 -2.05
N ASN A 174 -17.30 6.92 -1.28
CA ASN A 174 -17.68 6.51 0.06
C ASN A 174 -16.77 7.18 1.09
N PHE A 175 -17.31 7.39 2.29
CA PHE A 175 -16.56 7.90 3.43
C PHE A 175 -17.17 7.40 4.74
N TYR A 176 -16.45 7.60 5.84
CA TYR A 176 -16.85 7.14 7.16
C TYR A 176 -16.79 8.30 8.16
N LEU A 177 -17.87 8.52 8.91
CA LEU A 177 -17.85 9.41 10.05
C LEU A 177 -17.38 8.65 11.30
N CYS A 178 -16.34 9.18 11.95
CA CYS A 178 -15.84 8.65 13.22
C CYS A 178 -16.64 9.19 14.41
N ILE A 179 -17.22 8.29 15.21
CA ILE A 179 -17.92 8.63 16.44
C ILE A 179 -17.49 7.70 17.59
N ALA A 180 -17.77 8.10 18.83
CA ALA A 180 -17.36 7.32 20.01
C ALA A 180 -17.92 5.88 20.03
N SER A 181 -19.05 5.64 19.34
CA SER A 181 -19.67 4.31 19.24
C SER A 181 -19.24 3.51 18.00
N GLY A 182 -18.31 4.01 17.19
CA GLY A 182 -17.80 3.34 15.99
C GLY A 182 -17.79 4.22 14.74
N MET A 183 -17.96 3.61 13.58
CA MET A 183 -17.96 4.29 12.28
C MET A 183 -19.34 4.25 11.64
N ILE A 184 -19.76 5.36 11.04
CA ILE A 184 -20.95 5.41 10.18
C ILE A 184 -20.48 5.53 8.73
N HIS A 185 -20.80 4.52 7.92
CA HIS A 185 -20.58 4.57 6.47
C HIS A 185 -21.54 5.53 5.79
N SER A 186 -21.06 6.29 4.82
CA SER A 186 -21.83 7.23 4.01
C SER A 186 -21.31 7.27 2.58
N VAL A 187 -22.15 7.79 1.68
CA VAL A 187 -21.88 7.85 0.23
C VAL A 187 -22.13 9.27 -0.25
N CYS A 188 -21.26 9.78 -1.11
CA CYS A 188 -21.43 11.04 -1.81
C CYS A 188 -22.62 10.95 -2.77
N ASP A 189 -23.52 11.92 -2.69
CA ASP A 189 -24.62 12.05 -3.66
C ASP A 189 -24.09 12.32 -5.07
N GLU A 190 -23.04 13.14 -5.17
CA GLU A 190 -22.30 13.44 -6.41
C GLU A 190 -20.80 13.63 -6.11
N GLY A 191 -19.93 13.26 -7.07
CA GLY A 191 -18.49 13.46 -6.99
C GLY A 191 -17.75 12.43 -6.12
N ASN A 192 -16.56 12.82 -5.66
CA ASN A 192 -15.69 12.02 -4.80
C ASN A 192 -15.49 12.73 -3.45
N PHE A 193 -15.21 11.96 -2.41
CA PHE A 193 -14.85 12.50 -1.11
C PHE A 193 -13.44 13.12 -1.17
N ASP A 194 -13.35 14.38 -0.78
CA ASP A 194 -12.13 15.19 -0.73
C ASP A 194 -11.65 15.23 0.73
N GLU A 195 -10.68 14.38 1.07
CA GLU A 195 -10.17 14.25 2.43
C GLU A 195 -9.56 15.55 2.97
N GLU A 196 -8.93 16.35 2.10
CA GLU A 196 -8.33 17.63 2.51
C GLU A 196 -9.41 18.63 2.96
N HIS A 197 -10.56 18.62 2.28
CA HIS A 197 -11.68 19.53 2.58
C HIS A 197 -12.76 18.90 3.46
N GLN A 198 -12.66 17.60 3.75
CA GLN A 198 -13.60 16.83 4.55
C GLN A 198 -15.05 16.86 4.00
N GLU A 199 -15.21 16.88 2.66
CA GLU A 199 -16.52 16.96 1.98
C GLU A 199 -16.54 16.24 0.62
N CYS A 200 -17.74 15.93 0.10
CA CYS A 200 -17.91 15.40 -1.25
C CYS A 200 -17.92 16.52 -2.30
N ARG A 201 -17.11 16.38 -3.36
CA ARG A 201 -16.96 17.41 -4.40
C ARG A 201 -16.93 16.82 -5.80
N VAL A 202 -17.63 17.47 -6.71
CA VAL A 202 -17.58 17.15 -8.13
C VAL A 202 -16.22 17.55 -8.70
N GLY A 203 -15.53 16.59 -9.33
CA GLY A 203 -14.22 16.81 -9.95
C GLY A 203 -13.02 16.58 -9.02
N SER A 204 -13.22 16.32 -7.73
CA SER A 204 -12.12 15.88 -6.87
C SER A 204 -11.53 14.57 -7.39
N PRO A 205 -10.19 14.44 -7.46
CA PRO A 205 -9.55 13.25 -8.02
C PRO A 205 -9.87 12.03 -7.17
N CYS A 206 -10.20 10.92 -7.82
CA CYS A 206 -10.41 9.66 -7.14
C CYS A 206 -9.04 9.06 -6.75
N LYS A 207 -8.79 8.97 -5.44
CA LYS A 207 -7.60 8.34 -4.86
C LYS A 207 -7.98 6.99 -4.25
N GLU A 208 -8.16 5.97 -5.09
CA GLU A 208 -8.26 4.58 -4.60
C GLU A 208 -6.86 4.12 -4.18
N GLU A 209 -6.55 4.24 -2.88
CA GLU A 209 -5.30 3.73 -2.32
C GLU A 209 -5.27 2.21 -2.29
N CYS A 210 -6.46 1.61 -2.16
CA CYS A 210 -6.63 0.19 -2.11
C CYS A 210 -7.33 -0.29 -3.36
N LYS A 211 -6.62 -1.11 -4.12
CA LYS A 211 -7.22 -1.80 -5.25
C LYS A 211 -8.26 -2.76 -4.69
N ASN A 212 -9.52 -2.43 -4.88
CA ASN A 212 -10.56 -3.42 -4.69
C ASN A 212 -10.46 -4.37 -5.88
N ASP A 213 -9.82 -5.51 -5.69
CA ASP A 213 -9.83 -6.64 -6.64
C ASP A 213 -11.27 -7.19 -6.85
N GLY A 214 -12.27 -6.49 -6.30
CA GLY A 214 -13.66 -6.90 -6.21
C GLY A 214 -13.88 -7.87 -5.06
N CYS A 215 -12.88 -8.06 -4.19
CA CYS A 215 -12.94 -9.01 -3.09
C CYS A 215 -13.61 -8.39 -1.87
N VAL A 216 -14.66 -9.04 -1.37
CA VAL A 216 -15.30 -8.68 -0.10
C VAL A 216 -15.12 -9.82 0.90
N GLU A 217 -14.97 -9.48 2.18
CA GLU A 217 -14.79 -10.49 3.25
C GLU A 217 -16.13 -11.01 3.79
N THR A 218 -17.18 -10.18 3.72
CA THR A 218 -18.53 -10.55 4.13
C THR A 218 -19.53 -10.21 3.03
N LEU A 219 -20.64 -10.96 3.02
CA LEU A 219 -21.76 -10.73 2.11
C LEU A 219 -23.07 -10.87 2.88
N LEU A 220 -23.92 -9.86 2.85
CA LEU A 220 -25.29 -9.99 3.36
C LEU A 220 -26.17 -10.68 2.32
N CYS A 221 -26.76 -11.82 2.66
CA CYS A 221 -27.59 -12.60 1.77
C CYS A 221 -28.93 -11.90 1.48
N LYS A 222 -29.08 -11.38 0.26
CA LYS A 222 -30.35 -10.83 -0.25
C LYS A 222 -31.15 -11.83 -1.09
N GLN A 223 -30.49 -12.85 -1.63
CA GLN A 223 -31.11 -13.92 -2.40
C GLN A 223 -30.32 -15.23 -2.22
N ILE A 224 -30.96 -16.37 -2.51
CA ILE A 224 -30.34 -17.70 -2.44
C ILE A 224 -29.40 -17.88 -3.63
N GLY A 225 -28.19 -18.41 -3.40
CA GLY A 225 -27.24 -18.68 -4.49
C GLY A 225 -25.78 -18.76 -4.06
N ILE A 226 -24.91 -18.93 -5.06
CA ILE A 226 -23.45 -18.85 -4.95
C ILE A 226 -23.03 -17.47 -5.45
N PHE A 227 -22.15 -16.80 -4.70
CA PHE A 227 -21.63 -15.49 -5.04
C PHE A 227 -20.11 -15.50 -4.93
N PRO A 228 -19.42 -14.77 -5.81
CA PRO A 228 -17.98 -14.75 -5.78
C PRO A 228 -17.50 -13.97 -4.58
N LYS A 229 -16.44 -14.45 -3.94
CA LYS A 229 -15.74 -13.64 -2.95
C LYS A 229 -15.10 -12.42 -3.62
N CYS A 230 -14.56 -12.62 -4.82
CA CYS A 230 -13.90 -11.62 -5.64
C CYS A 230 -14.62 -11.43 -6.98
N ALA A 231 -15.17 -10.24 -7.22
CA ALA A 231 -15.95 -9.96 -8.43
C ALA A 231 -15.09 -9.87 -9.71
N LYS A 232 -13.79 -9.57 -9.60
CA LYS A 232 -12.90 -9.32 -10.74
C LYS A 232 -11.71 -10.29 -10.83
N SER A 233 -11.66 -11.33 -9.99
CA SER A 233 -10.61 -12.35 -10.00
C SER A 233 -11.18 -13.69 -9.57
N CYS A 234 -10.54 -14.79 -9.97
CA CYS A 234 -10.92 -16.10 -9.45
C CYS A 234 -10.36 -16.28 -8.04
N SER A 235 -11.20 -16.74 -7.12
CA SER A 235 -10.82 -16.94 -5.72
C SER A 235 -11.10 -18.38 -5.29
N PRO A 236 -10.23 -19.01 -4.48
CA PRO A 236 -10.55 -20.33 -3.91
C PRO A 236 -11.78 -20.27 -3.00
N HIS A 237 -12.12 -19.09 -2.48
CA HIS A 237 -13.26 -18.87 -1.60
C HIS A 237 -14.46 -18.29 -2.36
N TYR A 238 -15.66 -18.65 -1.91
CA TYR A 238 -16.91 -18.06 -2.38
C TYR A 238 -17.94 -18.00 -1.26
N PHE A 239 -18.97 -17.17 -1.46
CA PHE A 239 -20.10 -17.08 -0.55
C PHE A 239 -21.24 -17.98 -1.02
N ILE A 240 -21.92 -18.62 -0.07
CA ILE A 240 -23.19 -19.30 -0.33
C ILE A 240 -24.28 -18.77 0.59
N CYS A 241 -25.43 -18.49 -0.01
CA CYS A 241 -26.64 -18.05 0.67
C CYS A 241 -27.71 -19.13 0.56
N TYR A 242 -28.14 -19.66 1.69
CA TYR A 242 -29.33 -20.51 1.80
C TYR A 242 -30.55 -19.68 2.22
N GLU A 243 -31.73 -20.26 2.12
CA GLU A 243 -32.99 -19.62 2.56
C GLU A 243 -32.92 -19.15 4.02
N SER A 244 -32.30 -19.95 4.90
CA SER A 244 -32.13 -19.63 6.33
C SER A 244 -31.17 -18.46 6.62
N GLN A 245 -30.42 -18.03 5.60
CA GLN A 245 -29.45 -16.93 5.69
C GLN A 245 -29.97 -15.63 5.08
N LEU A 246 -31.17 -15.58 4.50
CA LEU A 246 -31.72 -14.32 3.99
C LEU A 246 -31.79 -13.26 5.10
N GLY A 247 -31.19 -12.11 4.85
CA GLY A 247 -31.03 -11.03 5.84
C GLY A 247 -29.88 -11.23 6.84
N LYS A 248 -29.02 -12.24 6.66
CA LYS A 248 -27.84 -12.53 7.48
C LYS A 248 -26.58 -12.62 6.62
N GLU A 249 -25.42 -12.72 7.27
CA GLU A 249 -24.14 -12.93 6.58
C GLU A 249 -24.08 -14.32 5.92
N ALA A 250 -23.50 -14.36 4.72
CA ALA A 250 -23.31 -15.55 3.93
C ALA A 250 -22.25 -16.47 4.54
N LEU A 251 -22.36 -17.77 4.27
CA LEU A 251 -21.32 -18.73 4.61
C LEU A 251 -20.19 -18.63 3.58
N ILE A 252 -18.94 -18.68 4.05
CA ILE A 252 -17.75 -18.74 3.19
C ILE A 252 -17.37 -20.21 3.01
N LEU A 253 -17.28 -20.64 1.76
CA LEU A 253 -16.86 -21.99 1.39
C LEU A 253 -15.64 -21.95 0.47
N ASN A 254 -14.98 -23.10 0.34
CA ASN A 254 -13.85 -23.33 -0.55
C ASN A 254 -14.24 -24.18 -1.75
N CYS A 255 -13.66 -23.88 -2.90
CA CYS A 255 -13.61 -24.81 -4.02
C CYS A 255 -12.73 -26.02 -3.66
N LEU A 256 -13.14 -27.21 -4.12
CA LEU A 256 -12.40 -28.45 -3.85
C LEU A 256 -11.15 -28.56 -4.72
N ASP A 257 -10.18 -29.37 -4.27
CA ASP A 257 -8.97 -29.74 -5.03
C ASP A 257 -8.10 -28.56 -5.49
N GLY A 258 -8.12 -27.45 -4.74
CA GLY A 258 -7.35 -26.26 -5.07
C GLY A 258 -7.91 -25.46 -6.26
N ASN A 259 -9.14 -25.76 -6.70
CA ASN A 259 -9.84 -24.97 -7.71
C ASN A 259 -10.17 -23.56 -7.19
N VAL A 260 -10.54 -22.67 -8.12
CA VAL A 260 -10.96 -21.30 -7.86
C VAL A 260 -12.33 -21.03 -8.49
N LEU A 261 -13.18 -20.25 -7.82
CA LEU A 261 -14.48 -19.86 -8.34
C LEU A 261 -14.30 -18.80 -9.43
N ASN A 262 -14.81 -19.07 -10.63
CA ASN A 262 -14.91 -18.06 -11.69
C ASN A 262 -16.12 -17.15 -11.43
N PRO A 263 -15.92 -15.83 -11.21
CA PRO A 263 -17.02 -14.93 -10.87
C PRO A 263 -18.02 -14.70 -12.02
N LYS A 264 -17.67 -15.06 -13.25
CA LYS A 264 -18.57 -14.94 -14.40
C LYS A 264 -19.51 -16.14 -14.54
N THR A 265 -19.01 -17.35 -14.28
CA THR A 265 -19.78 -18.58 -14.47
C THR A 265 -20.34 -19.15 -13.16
N MET A 266 -19.86 -18.66 -12.01
CA MET A 266 -20.17 -19.18 -10.68
C MET A 266 -19.85 -20.66 -10.51
N THR A 267 -18.77 -21.11 -11.15
CA THR A 267 -18.29 -22.50 -11.09
C THR A 267 -16.84 -22.54 -10.63
N CYS A 268 -16.50 -23.53 -9.80
CA CYS A 268 -15.11 -23.83 -9.48
C CYS A 268 -14.41 -24.39 -10.73
N ILE A 269 -13.33 -23.77 -11.14
CA ILE A 269 -12.48 -24.14 -12.28
C ILE A 269 -11.04 -24.26 -11.82
N LYS A 270 -10.18 -24.85 -12.66
CA LYS A 270 -8.75 -24.87 -12.36
C LYS A 270 -8.18 -23.45 -12.42
N PRO A 271 -7.19 -23.11 -11.57
CA PRO A 271 -6.56 -21.79 -11.59
C PRO A 271 -6.06 -21.36 -12.98
N GLU A 272 -5.48 -22.28 -13.76
CA GLU A 272 -4.97 -22.00 -15.11
C GLU A 272 -6.06 -21.63 -16.14
N ASP A 273 -7.32 -21.95 -15.86
CA ASP A 273 -8.46 -21.62 -16.72
C ASP A 273 -9.12 -20.29 -16.32
N CYS A 274 -8.58 -19.58 -15.31
CA CYS A 274 -9.11 -18.29 -14.88
C CYS A 274 -8.95 -17.23 -15.98
N PRO A 275 -10.04 -16.57 -16.42
CA PRO A 275 -9.97 -15.59 -17.51
C PRO A 275 -9.62 -14.17 -17.04
N PHE A 276 -9.18 -14.01 -15.78
CA PHE A 276 -8.88 -12.75 -15.11
C PHE A 276 -7.41 -12.68 -14.70
#